data_AF-A0A6A3T7S4-F1
#
_entry.id   AF-A0A6A3T7S4-F1
#
_cell.length_a   1.000
_cell.length_b   1.000
_cell.length_c   1.000
_cell.angle_alpha   90.00
_cell.angle_beta   90.00
_cell.angle_gamma   90.00
#
_symmetry.space_group_name_H-M   'P 1'
#
loop_
_entity.id
_entity.type
_entity.pdbx_description
1 polymer ?
#
loop_
_entity_poly.entity_id
_entity_poly.type
_entity_poly.pdbx_seq_one_letter_code
_entity_poly.pdbx_strand_id
1 'polypeptide(L)'
;MWWAEAVNASAWIINRIPNTVTVKTPYEIVYQKKPQLKNLKVFGALGYGHIPDEKRRKLIAKAFKYRFLGYEDGVKGYRVLNVETSQVKIVRTVKLWRPLARTTS
;
A
#
# COMPACT_ATOMS: atom_id res chain seq x y z
N MET A 1 -1.03 -10.81 12.98
CA MET A 1 -0.38 -11.87 12.17
C MET A 1 -0.06 -11.31 10.78
N TRP A 2 1.17 -11.44 10.29
CA TRP A 2 1.56 -10.88 8.98
C TRP A 2 1.06 -11.69 7.79
N TRP A 3 0.82 -12.99 7.98
CA TRP A 3 0.35 -13.90 6.93
C TRP A 3 -1.00 -13.51 6.36
N ALA A 4 -1.98 -13.16 7.22
CA ALA A 4 -3.30 -12.72 6.77
C ALA A 4 -3.21 -11.48 5.85
N GLU A 5 -2.38 -10.49 6.22
CA GLU A 5 -2.16 -9.29 5.40
C GLU A 5 -1.45 -9.64 4.08
N ALA A 6 -0.49 -10.56 4.10
CA ALA A 6 0.21 -11.02 2.89
C ALA A 6 -0.75 -11.73 1.91
N VAL A 7 -1.62 -12.61 2.42
CA VAL A 7 -2.64 -13.29 1.60
C VAL A 7 -3.62 -12.27 1.02
N ASN A 8 -4.11 -11.33 1.82
CA ASN A 8 -5.01 -10.28 1.35
C ASN A 8 -4.36 -9.39 0.27
N ALA A 9 -3.12 -8.96 0.47
CA ALA A 9 -2.38 -8.19 -0.52
C ALA A 9 -2.18 -9.00 -1.82
N SER A 10 -1.87 -10.29 -1.72
CA SER A 10 -1.70 -11.17 -2.88
C SER A 10 -3.00 -11.34 -3.66
N ALA A 11 -4.11 -11.62 -2.96
CA ALA A 11 -5.43 -11.72 -3.58
C ALA A 11 -5.85 -10.41 -4.27
N TRP A 12 -5.60 -9.27 -3.61
CA TRP A 12 -5.87 -7.95 -4.19
C TRP A 12 -5.14 -7.73 -5.51
N ILE A 13 -3.89 -8.16 -5.60
CA ILE A 13 -3.02 -8.05 -6.78
C ILE A 13 -3.49 -9.02 -7.88
N ILE A 14 -3.67 -10.30 -7.56
CA ILE A 14 -4.09 -11.33 -8.52
C ILE A 14 -5.42 -10.95 -9.19
N ASN A 15 -6.36 -10.38 -8.43
CA ASN A 15 -7.64 -9.95 -8.97
C ASN A 15 -7.53 -8.78 -9.96
N ARG A 16 -6.41 -8.05 -9.99
CA ARG A 16 -6.22 -6.81 -10.77
C ARG A 16 -5.11 -6.89 -11.82
N ILE A 17 -4.49 -8.05 -11.99
CA ILE A 17 -3.51 -8.31 -13.06
C ILE A 17 -4.19 -9.25 -14.08
N PRO A 18 -3.99 -9.05 -15.39
CA PRO A 18 -4.52 -9.97 -16.39
C PRO A 18 -3.80 -11.32 -16.29
N ASN A 19 -4.52 -12.41 -16.53
CA ASN A 19 -3.91 -13.73 -16.61
C ASN A 19 -3.63 -14.08 -18.09
N THR A 20 -2.94 -15.20 -18.32
CA THR A 20 -2.58 -15.65 -19.67
C THR A 20 -3.77 -16.09 -20.52
N VAL A 21 -4.92 -16.35 -19.89
CA VAL A 21 -6.12 -16.89 -20.53
C VAL A 21 -7.06 -15.77 -21.00
N THR A 22 -7.09 -14.63 -20.30
CA THR A 22 -8.02 -13.53 -20.57
C THR A 22 -7.33 -12.18 -20.55
N VAL A 23 -7.62 -11.36 -21.58
CA VAL A 23 -7.14 -9.96 -21.66
C VAL A 23 -7.73 -9.08 -20.54
N LYS A 24 -8.92 -9.44 -20.03
CA LYS A 24 -9.59 -8.75 -18.92
C LYS A 24 -9.16 -9.34 -17.58
N THR A 25 -9.01 -8.47 -16.58
CA THR A 25 -8.76 -8.85 -15.18
C THR A 25 -10.05 -9.33 -14.50
N PRO A 26 -9.97 -10.20 -13.47
CA PRO A 26 -11.15 -10.55 -12.66
C PRO A 26 -11.90 -9.32 -12.13
N TYR A 27 -11.16 -8.29 -11.70
CA TYR A 27 -11.71 -7.01 -11.28
C TYR A 27 -12.50 -6.31 -12.40
N GLU A 28 -11.99 -6.29 -13.63
CA GLU A 28 -12.72 -5.74 -14.79
C GLU A 28 -13.99 -6.52 -15.10
N ILE A 29 -13.97 -7.84 -14.95
CA ILE A 29 -15.13 -8.69 -15.22
C ILE A 29 -16.24 -8.41 -14.19
N VAL A 30 -15.88 -8.30 -12.91
CA VAL A 30 -16.84 -8.10 -11.82
C VAL A 30 -17.36 -6.65 -11.78
N TYR A 31 -16.46 -5.67 -11.85
CA TYR A 31 -16.80 -4.25 -11.65
C TYR A 31 -16.99 -3.47 -12.94
N GLN A 32 -16.82 -4.12 -14.11
CA GLN A 32 -16.90 -3.48 -15.44
C GLN A 32 -16.01 -2.23 -15.57
N LYS A 33 -14.90 -2.20 -14.81
CA LYS A 33 -14.00 -1.05 -14.69
C LYS A 33 -12.55 -1.50 -14.64
N LYS A 34 -11.66 -0.80 -15.36
CA LYS A 34 -10.23 -1.07 -15.32
C LYS A 34 -9.64 -0.82 -13.93
N PRO A 35 -8.83 -1.74 -13.37
CA PRO A 35 -8.18 -1.50 -12.09
C PRO A 35 -7.15 -0.39 -12.20
N GLN A 36 -7.04 0.44 -11.17
CA GLN A 36 -6.01 1.48 -11.10
C GLN A 36 -4.76 0.93 -10.40
N LEU A 37 -3.72 0.59 -11.18
CA LEU A 37 -2.46 0.05 -10.66
C LEU A 37 -1.35 1.08 -10.45
N LYS A 38 -1.58 2.37 -10.76
CA LYS A 38 -0.56 3.44 -10.68
C LYS A 38 0.13 3.54 -9.31
N ASN A 39 -0.54 3.12 -8.24
CA ASN A 39 -0.02 3.20 -6.88
C ASN A 39 0.26 1.83 -6.25
N LEU A 40 0.60 0.83 -7.06
CA LEU A 40 1.05 -0.46 -6.55
C LEU A 40 2.28 -0.28 -5.63
N LYS A 41 2.33 -1.06 -4.54
CA LYS A 41 3.39 -1.04 -3.52
C LYS A 41 3.77 -2.47 -3.21
N VAL A 42 5.05 -2.68 -2.89
CA VAL A 42 5.58 -3.99 -2.57
C VAL A 42 5.24 -4.31 -1.11
N PHE A 43 4.64 -5.49 -0.86
CA PHE A 43 4.39 -6.00 0.49
C PHE A 43 5.66 -6.00 1.34
N GLY A 44 5.58 -5.53 2.58
CA GLY A 44 6.71 -5.46 3.50
C GLY A 44 7.69 -4.31 3.23
N ALA A 45 7.49 -3.50 2.19
CA ALA A 45 8.37 -2.37 1.92
C ALA A 45 8.28 -1.29 3.01
N LEU A 46 9.42 -0.68 3.32
CA LEU A 46 9.50 0.45 4.23
C LEU A 46 9.10 1.75 3.54
N GLY A 47 8.55 2.70 4.29
CA GLY A 47 8.22 4.01 3.77
C GLY A 47 7.80 5.01 4.85
N TYR A 48 7.29 6.15 4.40
CA TYR A 48 6.78 7.23 5.23
C TYR A 48 5.30 7.52 4.93
N GLY A 49 4.47 7.46 5.96
CA GLY A 49 3.03 7.68 5.90
C GLY A 49 2.71 9.10 6.35
N HIS A 50 1.85 9.80 5.63
CA HIS A 50 1.48 11.16 5.98
C HIS A 50 0.57 11.21 7.21
N ILE A 51 0.88 12.09 8.17
CA ILE A 51 0.01 12.38 9.31
C ILE A 51 -0.88 13.58 8.94
N PRO A 52 -2.22 13.43 8.89
CA PRO A 52 -3.14 14.54 8.57
C PRO A 52 -2.98 15.72 9.53
N ASP A 53 -3.15 16.94 9.01
CA ASP A 53 -2.95 18.18 9.78
C ASP A 53 -3.89 18.30 10.99
N GLU A 54 -5.11 17.77 10.88
CA GLU A 54 -6.10 17.71 11.97
C GLU A 54 -5.60 16.96 13.21
N LYS A 55 -4.69 15.98 13.01
CA LYS A 55 -4.07 15.21 14.09
C LYS A 55 -2.73 15.78 14.54
N ARG A 56 -2.27 16.88 13.92
CA ARG A 56 -1.03 17.56 14.31
C ARG A 56 -1.33 18.57 15.41
N ARG A 57 -0.65 18.42 16.55
CA ARG A 57 -0.39 19.54 17.47
C ARG A 57 0.92 20.21 17.06
N LYS A 58 1.10 21.50 17.36
CA LYS A 58 2.29 22.28 16.97
C LYS A 58 3.59 21.50 17.31
N LEU A 59 4.53 21.47 16.37
CA LEU A 59 5.88 20.86 16.45
C LEU A 59 6.01 19.32 16.31
N ILE A 60 4.98 18.60 15.84
CA ILE A 60 5.07 17.15 15.61
C ILE A 60 5.54 16.80 14.18
N ALA A 61 6.25 15.68 14.04
CA ALA A 61 6.70 15.11 12.77
C ALA A 61 5.56 15.01 11.73
N LYS A 62 5.84 15.38 10.47
CA LYS A 62 4.85 15.39 9.37
C LYS A 62 4.54 14.00 8.80
N ALA A 63 5.39 13.02 9.08
CA ALA A 63 5.28 11.66 8.60
C ALA A 63 5.83 10.66 9.63
N PHE A 64 5.38 9.42 9.56
CA PHE A 64 5.88 8.32 10.39
C PHE A 64 6.44 7.19 9.53
N LYS A 65 7.43 6.47 10.05
CA LYS A 65 7.98 5.27 9.40
C LYS A 65 6.98 4.13 9.46
N TYR A 66 6.77 3.48 8.32
CA TYR A 66 5.84 2.36 8.23
C TYR A 66 6.41 1.19 7.44
N ARG A 67 5.79 0.02 7.61
CA ARG A 67 5.93 -1.14 6.73
C ARG A 67 4.61 -1.44 6.01
N PHE A 68 4.66 -1.57 4.69
CA PHE A 68 3.46 -1.78 3.87
C PHE A 68 2.88 -3.16 4.13
N LEU A 69 1.57 -3.24 4.43
CA LEU A 69 0.86 -4.50 4.66
C LEU A 69 -0.13 -4.82 3.56
N GLY A 70 -0.72 -3.81 2.91
CA GLY A 70 -1.65 -4.09 1.83
C GLY A 70 -2.58 -2.93 1.54
N TYR A 71 -3.69 -3.28 0.92
CA TYR A 71 -4.70 -2.34 0.45
C TYR A 71 -5.93 -2.44 1.33
N GLU A 72 -6.60 -1.32 1.55
CA GLU A 72 -7.90 -1.31 2.21
C GLU A 72 -9.00 -1.40 1.15
N ASP A 73 -10.00 -2.25 1.37
CA ASP A 73 -11.13 -2.37 0.47
C ASP A 73 -12.16 -1.25 0.71
N GLY A 74 -12.89 -0.87 -0.33
CA GLY A 74 -13.93 0.18 -0.26
C GLY A 74 -13.41 1.62 -0.16
N VAL A 75 -12.14 1.85 0.18
CA VAL A 75 -11.53 3.19 0.26
C VAL A 75 -10.19 3.26 -0.46
N LYS A 76 -9.80 4.46 -0.89
CA LYS A 76 -8.44 4.73 -1.38
C LYS A 76 -7.47 4.82 -0.21
N GLY A 77 -7.17 3.68 0.40
CA GLY A 77 -6.32 3.56 1.59
C GLY A 77 -5.32 2.42 1.50
N TYR A 78 -4.23 2.58 2.25
CA TYR A 78 -3.18 1.58 2.40
C TYR A 78 -3.16 1.13 3.86
N ARG A 79 -3.09 -0.18 4.07
CA ARG A 79 -2.83 -0.77 5.38
C ARG A 79 -1.32 -0.75 5.61
N VAL A 80 -0.91 -0.11 6.69
CA VAL A 80 0.50 0.06 7.05
C VAL A 80 0.73 -0.23 8.51
N LEU A 81 1.83 -0.90 8.84
CA LEU A 81 2.31 -1.07 10.20
C LEU A 81 3.18 0.13 10.57
N ASN A 82 2.81 0.89 11.61
CA ASN A 82 3.71 1.90 12.17
C ASN A 82 4.89 1.18 12.86
N VAL A 83 6.12 1.51 12.45
CA VAL A 83 7.33 0.81 12.93
C VAL A 83 7.64 1.13 14.40
N GLU A 84 7.24 2.30 14.89
CA GLU A 84 7.49 2.74 16.26
C GLU A 84 6.44 2.18 17.22
N THR A 85 5.15 2.26 16.85
CA THR A 85 4.06 1.85 17.75
C THR A 85 3.59 0.41 17.53
N SER A 86 4.08 -0.27 16.50
CA SER A 86 3.62 -1.61 16.08
C SER A 86 2.10 -1.70 15.82
N GLN A 87 1.44 -0.55 15.58
CA GLN A 87 0.01 -0.50 15.29
C GLN A 87 -0.25 -0.47 13.78
N VAL A 88 -1.25 -1.24 13.34
CA VAL A 88 -1.77 -1.17 11.98
C VAL A 88 -2.64 0.08 11.84
N LYS A 89 -2.38 0.87 10.79
CA LYS A 89 -3.11 2.09 10.46
C LYS A 89 -3.50 2.07 8.99
N ILE A 90 -4.67 2.65 8.69
CA ILE A 90 -5.09 2.93 7.31
C ILE A 90 -4.66 4.35 6.98
N VAL A 91 -3.89 4.51 5.91
CA VAL A 91 -3.35 5.82 5.47
C VAL A 91 -3.67 6.05 4.00
N ARG A 92 -4.07 7.27 3.64
CA ARG A 92 -4.42 7.63 2.25
C ARG A 92 -3.19 7.88 1.37
N THR A 93 -2.12 8.41 1.95
CA THR A 93 -0.91 8.82 1.22
C THR A 93 0.34 8.23 1.87
N VAL A 94 1.06 7.45 1.08
CA VAL A 94 2.29 6.77 1.52
C VAL A 94 3.39 6.96 0.48
N LYS A 95 4.61 7.23 0.95
CA LYS A 95 5.82 7.31 0.10
C LYS A 95 6.74 6.16 0.47
N LEU A 96 6.97 5.28 -0.49
CA LEU A 96 7.89 4.15 -0.33
C LEU A 96 9.32 4.69 -0.20
N TRP A 97 10.08 4.16 0.75
CA TRP A 97 11.50 4.45 0.87
C TRP A 97 12.21 3.72 -0.27
N ARG A 98 12.74 4.49 -1.23
CA ARG A 98 13.63 3.94 -2.26
C ARG A 98 15.05 4.10 -1.74
N PRO A 99 15.86 3.04 -1.64
CA PRO A 99 17.30 3.23 -1.58
C PRO A 99 17.71 3.93 -2.88
N LEU A 100 18.60 4.92 -2.79
CA LEU A 100 19.26 5.46 -3.97
C LEU A 100 19.82 4.26 -4.74
N ALA A 101 19.48 4.14 -6.02
CA ALA A 101 20.06 3.12 -6.87
C ALA A 101 21.58 3.18 -6.65
N ARG A 102 22.19 2.05 -6.26
CA ARG A 102 23.65 1.96 -6.24
C ARG A 102 24.08 2.26 -7.66
N THR A 103 24.65 3.45 -7.88
CA THR A 103 25.33 3.77 -9.13
C THR A 103 26.50 2.79 -9.18
N THR A 104 26.35 1.70 -9.93
CA THR A 104 27.47 0.84 -10.28
C THR A 104 28.43 1.69 -11.08
N SER A 105 29.63 1.85 -10.50
CA SER A 105 30.82 2.40 -11.14
C SER A 105 31.32 1.46 -12.23
#